data_AF-A0AA36HXY1-F1
#
_entry.id   AF-A0AA36HXY1-F1
#
_cell.length_a   1.000
_cell.length_b   1.000
_cell.length_c   1.000
_cell.angle_alpha   90.00
_cell.angle_beta   90.00
_cell.angle_gamma   90.00
#
_symmetry.space_group_name_H-M   'P 1'
#
loop_
_entity.id
_entity.type
_entity.pdbx_description
1 polymer ?
#
loop_
_entity_poly.entity_id
_entity_poly.type
_entity_poly.pdbx_seq_one_letter_code
_entity_poly.pdbx_strand_id
1 'polypeptide(L)'
;MAAIMESQVEEMRKMLSKFKVANQTPPEDTGVPGHVDVLIFGPSGSGKSSLIRTFYMALHKTQQVPPDFADRIIVKDTQMNEGTLKYVSAVIKPAKLDHRGNIMSSSILCHDTRGQIWMDEREQKQIGFMMDGNVRDDAMVQQRNYRYARLLWEFWKKDTELFPPEIFAKNKGLHTQPHAVLFVFDGSMEEIPDGAEETRFYREIIQMCRTKGYANPQVRVRLEGQAM
;
A
#
# COMPACT_ATOMS: atom_id res chain seq x y z
N MET A 1 -31.98 -9.12 -8.93
CA MET A 1 -30.86 -8.65 -8.09
C MET A 1 -29.59 -8.39 -8.89
N ALA A 2 -29.17 -9.28 -9.80
CA ALA A 2 -27.97 -9.09 -10.64
C ALA A 2 -27.93 -7.73 -11.40
N ALA A 3 -29.00 -7.37 -12.12
CA ALA A 3 -29.05 -6.11 -12.88
C ALA A 3 -28.93 -4.83 -12.00
N ILE A 4 -29.42 -4.88 -10.75
CA ILE A 4 -29.30 -3.76 -9.81
C ILE A 4 -27.86 -3.63 -9.32
N MET A 5 -27.21 -4.76 -8.99
CA MET A 5 -25.79 -4.78 -8.59
C MET A 5 -24.88 -4.32 -9.73
N GLU A 6 -25.12 -4.78 -10.96
CA GLU A 6 -24.38 -4.34 -12.14
C GLU A 6 -24.50 -2.84 -12.35
N SER A 7 -25.71 -2.29 -12.21
CA SER A 7 -25.94 -0.84 -12.32
C SER A 7 -25.20 -0.05 -11.23
N GLN A 8 -25.22 -0.52 -9.98
CA GLN A 8 -24.51 0.12 -8.87
C GLN A 8 -22.99 0.07 -9.06
N VAL A 9 -22.45 -1.07 -9.47
CA VAL A 9 -21.02 -1.22 -9.77
C VAL A 9 -20.61 -0.29 -10.91
N GLU A 10 -21.45 -0.14 -11.93
CA GLU A 10 -21.18 0.76 -13.04
C GLU A 10 -21.19 2.23 -12.63
N GLU A 11 -22.11 2.62 -11.76
CA GLU A 11 -22.15 3.96 -11.17
C GLU A 11 -20.89 4.24 -10.34
N MET A 12 -20.48 3.30 -9.49
CA MET A 12 -19.24 3.41 -8.72
C MET A 12 -18.01 3.57 -9.60
N ARG A 13 -17.89 2.80 -10.69
CA ARG A 13 -16.79 2.96 -11.65
C ARG A 13 -16.77 4.33 -12.29
N LYS A 14 -17.94 4.87 -12.66
CA LYS A 14 -18.07 6.22 -13.22
C LYS A 14 -17.61 7.28 -12.21
N MET A 15 -17.97 7.13 -10.94
CA MET A 15 -17.50 8.01 -9.86
C MET A 15 -15.97 7.92 -9.71
N LEU A 16 -15.40 6.72 -9.61
CA LEU A 16 -13.95 6.52 -9.48
C LEU A 16 -13.17 7.05 -10.69
N SER A 17 -13.70 6.90 -11.90
CA SER A 17 -13.08 7.42 -13.12
C SER A 17 -12.98 8.94 -13.12
N LYS A 18 -13.97 9.62 -12.54
CA LYS A 18 -14.04 11.08 -12.41
C LYS A 18 -13.46 11.60 -11.10
N PHE A 19 -13.03 10.71 -10.20
CA PHE A 19 -12.48 11.07 -8.90
C PHE A 19 -11.36 12.11 -9.01
N LYS A 20 -11.44 13.12 -8.13
CA LYS A 20 -10.41 14.12 -7.87
C LYS A 20 -10.18 14.20 -6.36
N VAL A 21 -8.92 14.39 -5.95
CA VAL A 21 -8.58 14.61 -4.53
C VAL A 21 -9.20 15.90 -4.01
N ALA A 22 -9.16 16.95 -4.85
CA ALA A 22 -9.84 18.22 -4.60
C ALA A 22 -10.79 18.52 -5.76
N ASN A 23 -12.04 18.92 -5.45
CA ASN A 23 -13.05 19.25 -6.45
C ASN A 23 -12.76 20.57 -7.20
N GLN A 24 -11.90 21.43 -6.63
CA GLN A 24 -11.44 22.67 -7.25
C GLN A 24 -10.00 22.48 -7.72
N THR A 25 -9.61 23.14 -8.82
CA THR A 25 -8.21 23.28 -9.19
C THR A 25 -7.53 23.93 -8.00
N PRO A 26 -6.64 23.21 -7.29
CA PRO A 26 -6.01 23.79 -6.13
C PRO A 26 -5.20 25.00 -6.62
N PRO A 27 -5.25 26.17 -5.96
CA PRO A 27 -4.20 27.17 -6.12
C PRO A 27 -2.85 26.47 -6.05
N GLU A 28 -1.88 26.86 -6.88
CA GLU A 28 -0.56 26.22 -7.01
C GLU A 28 0.15 26.00 -5.65
N ASP A 29 -0.27 26.70 -4.59
CA ASP A 29 0.27 26.67 -3.22
C ASP A 29 -0.49 25.83 -2.18
N THR A 30 -1.59 25.15 -2.52
CA THR A 30 -2.39 24.44 -1.50
C THR A 30 -1.77 23.12 -1.01
N GLY A 31 -0.69 22.64 -1.63
CA GLY A 31 0.02 21.44 -1.20
C GLY A 31 -0.78 20.13 -1.30
N VAL A 32 -1.96 20.16 -1.95
CA VAL A 32 -2.81 18.98 -2.12
C VAL A 32 -2.27 18.10 -3.26
N PRO A 33 -1.99 16.81 -3.01
CA PRO A 33 -1.46 15.94 -4.04
C PRO A 33 -2.49 15.68 -5.15
N GLY A 34 -2.02 15.61 -6.39
CA GLY A 34 -2.83 15.23 -7.56
C GLY A 34 -3.27 13.76 -7.57
N HIS A 35 -3.05 13.03 -6.48
CA HIS A 35 -3.20 11.59 -6.39
C HIS A 35 -3.58 11.13 -4.98
N VAL A 36 -4.17 9.93 -4.88
CA VAL A 36 -4.34 9.21 -3.61
C VAL A 36 -3.35 8.06 -3.55
N ASP A 37 -2.53 8.03 -2.51
CA ASP A 37 -1.69 6.89 -2.13
C ASP A 37 -2.37 6.03 -1.06
N VAL A 38 -2.48 4.73 -1.33
CA VAL A 38 -3.00 3.73 -0.40
C VAL A 38 -1.89 2.73 -0.08
N LEU A 39 -1.46 2.67 1.17
CA LEU A 39 -0.55 1.62 1.64
C LEU A 39 -1.34 0.35 1.92
N ILE A 40 -0.95 -0.77 1.29
CA ILE A 40 -1.59 -2.06 1.48
C ILE A 40 -0.68 -2.93 2.33
N PHE A 41 -1.19 -3.27 3.51
CA PHE A 41 -0.45 -3.88 4.59
C PHE A 41 -1.09 -5.20 5.00
N GLY A 42 -0.31 -6.19 5.41
CA GLY A 42 -0.83 -7.48 5.86
C GLY A 42 0.19 -8.62 5.71
N PRO A 43 -0.06 -9.76 6.37
CA PRO A 43 0.91 -10.87 6.43
C PRO A 43 1.28 -11.42 5.05
N SER A 44 2.39 -12.14 4.99
CA SER A 44 2.70 -12.93 3.80
C SER A 44 1.55 -13.88 3.48
N GLY A 45 1.22 -14.05 2.20
CA GLY A 45 0.08 -14.87 1.77
C GLY A 45 -1.31 -14.21 1.86
N SER A 46 -1.47 -13.05 2.53
CA SER A 46 -2.82 -12.46 2.76
C SER A 46 -3.57 -11.97 1.52
N GLY A 47 -2.96 -12.01 0.34
CA GLY A 47 -3.60 -11.62 -0.92
C GLY A 47 -3.52 -10.13 -1.26
N LYS A 48 -2.58 -9.37 -0.68
CA LYS A 48 -2.33 -7.95 -1.02
C LYS A 48 -2.20 -7.70 -2.52
N SER A 49 -1.25 -8.37 -3.16
CA SER A 49 -0.97 -8.27 -4.60
C SER A 49 -2.19 -8.65 -5.45
N SER A 50 -2.92 -9.69 -5.04
CA SER A 50 -4.18 -10.11 -5.68
C SER A 50 -5.26 -9.03 -5.56
N LEU A 51 -5.40 -8.42 -4.37
CA LEU A 51 -6.35 -7.32 -4.15
C LEU A 51 -6.06 -6.13 -5.06
N ILE A 52 -4.78 -5.77 -5.23
CA ILE A 52 -4.37 -4.68 -6.12
C ILE A 52 -4.75 -4.99 -7.58
N ARG A 53 -4.49 -6.22 -8.05
CA ARG A 53 -4.93 -6.68 -9.38
C ARG A 53 -6.44 -6.62 -9.52
N THR A 54 -7.19 -7.05 -8.50
CA THR A 54 -8.66 -6.97 -8.48
C THR A 54 -9.16 -5.53 -8.57
N PHE A 55 -8.55 -4.59 -7.85
CA PHE A 55 -8.90 -3.17 -7.97
C PHE A 55 -8.68 -2.64 -9.40
N TYR A 56 -7.56 -3.01 -10.02
CA TYR A 56 -7.28 -2.66 -11.41
C TYR A 56 -8.34 -3.23 -12.37
N MET A 57 -8.52 -4.55 -12.35
CA MET A 57 -9.45 -5.26 -13.23
C MET A 57 -10.89 -4.76 -13.08
N ALA A 58 -11.32 -4.54 -11.84
CA ALA A 58 -12.66 -4.02 -11.53
C ALA A 58 -12.86 -2.60 -12.06
N LEU A 59 -11.85 -1.74 -11.98
CA LEU A 59 -11.94 -0.36 -12.47
C LEU A 59 -11.94 -0.29 -14.00
N HIS A 60 -11.06 -1.06 -14.65
CA HIS A 60 -10.86 -1.02 -16.11
C HIS A 60 -11.75 -1.99 -16.90
N LYS A 61 -12.54 -2.82 -16.21
CA LYS A 61 -13.37 -3.89 -16.81
C LYS A 61 -12.55 -4.85 -17.67
N THR A 62 -11.35 -5.18 -17.22
CA THR A 62 -10.49 -6.17 -17.87
C THR A 62 -10.41 -7.41 -17.01
N GLN A 63 -10.24 -8.58 -17.64
CA GLN A 63 -9.99 -9.82 -16.91
C GLN A 63 -8.50 -10.07 -16.66
N GLN A 64 -7.63 -9.29 -17.32
CA GLN A 64 -6.18 -9.39 -17.17
C GLN A 64 -5.61 -7.99 -16.98
N VAL A 65 -4.55 -7.93 -16.18
CA VAL A 65 -3.74 -6.72 -16.03
C VAL A 65 -2.66 -6.68 -17.12
N PRO A 66 -2.21 -5.48 -17.54
CA PRO A 66 -1.09 -5.35 -18.46
C PRO A 66 0.19 -6.08 -17.96
N PRO A 67 1.04 -6.61 -18.85
CA PRO A 67 2.24 -7.35 -18.45
C PRO A 67 3.20 -6.53 -17.57
N ASP A 68 3.41 -5.25 -17.91
CA ASP A 68 4.25 -4.33 -17.14
C ASP A 68 3.72 -4.08 -15.71
N PHE A 69 2.40 -4.07 -15.54
CA PHE A 69 1.77 -3.99 -14.23
C PHE A 69 1.88 -5.32 -13.47
N ALA A 70 1.71 -6.45 -14.16
CA ALA A 70 1.83 -7.79 -13.60
C ALA A 70 3.24 -8.07 -13.07
N ASP A 71 4.26 -7.65 -13.82
CA ASP A 71 5.68 -7.88 -13.49
C ASP A 71 6.12 -7.08 -12.27
N ARG A 72 5.54 -5.89 -12.06
CA ARG A 72 5.78 -5.07 -10.86
C ARG A 72 5.14 -5.68 -9.63
N ILE A 73 3.93 -6.20 -9.76
CA ILE A 73 3.15 -6.75 -8.65
C ILE A 73 3.25 -8.27 -8.68
N ILE A 74 4.35 -8.76 -8.12
CA ILE A 74 4.70 -10.18 -8.18
C ILE A 74 3.80 -10.97 -7.22
N VAL A 75 2.88 -11.76 -7.81
CA VAL A 75 2.20 -12.86 -7.12
C VAL A 75 3.03 -14.11 -7.39
N LYS A 76 3.89 -14.50 -6.44
CA LYS A 76 4.58 -15.80 -6.53
C LYS A 76 3.65 -16.92 -6.07
N ASP A 77 3.88 -18.10 -6.64
CA ASP A 77 3.14 -19.32 -6.36
C ASP A 77 3.31 -19.75 -4.89
N THR A 78 2.33 -20.46 -4.34
CA THR A 78 2.24 -20.86 -2.91
C THR A 78 3.43 -21.68 -2.40
N GLN A 79 4.32 -22.15 -3.28
CA GLN A 79 5.51 -22.92 -2.94
C GLN A 79 6.75 -22.07 -2.59
N MET A 80 6.73 -20.75 -2.87
CA MET A 80 7.80 -19.83 -2.51
C MET A 80 7.35 -18.95 -1.34
N ASN A 81 7.95 -19.15 -0.16
CA ASN A 81 7.57 -18.51 1.10
C ASN A 81 7.75 -16.97 1.16
N GLU A 82 8.25 -16.34 0.10
CA GLU A 82 8.41 -14.89 0.04
C GLU A 82 7.73 -14.32 -1.21
N GLY A 83 6.61 -13.61 -0.99
CA GLY A 83 5.89 -12.84 -2.00
C GLY A 83 6.65 -11.58 -2.46
N THR A 84 5.96 -10.44 -2.63
CA THR A 84 6.59 -9.15 -2.98
C THR A 84 7.75 -8.84 -2.03
N LEU A 85 8.98 -8.73 -2.54
CA LEU A 85 10.17 -8.48 -1.72
C LEU A 85 10.50 -6.98 -1.56
N LYS A 86 9.91 -6.17 -2.43
CA LYS A 86 10.18 -4.74 -2.56
C LYS A 86 8.92 -3.94 -2.24
N TYR A 87 9.11 -2.69 -1.88
CA TYR A 87 8.05 -1.71 -1.86
C TYR A 87 7.72 -1.33 -3.31
N VAL A 88 6.47 -1.54 -3.74
CA VAL A 88 6.05 -1.32 -5.13
C VAL A 88 4.86 -0.38 -5.18
N SER A 89 4.99 0.71 -5.93
CA SER A 89 3.91 1.66 -6.20
C SER A 89 3.16 1.27 -7.48
N ALA A 90 1.97 0.69 -7.32
CA ALA A 90 1.09 0.30 -8.41
C ALA A 90 0.11 1.41 -8.77
N VAL A 91 0.12 1.89 -10.02
CA VAL A 91 -0.84 2.88 -10.50
C VAL A 91 -2.13 2.19 -10.95
N ILE A 92 -3.15 2.24 -10.10
CA ILE A 92 -4.48 1.66 -10.39
C ILE A 92 -5.24 2.52 -11.40
N LYS A 93 -5.13 3.84 -11.24
CA LYS A 93 -5.77 4.82 -12.12
C LYS A 93 -4.75 5.92 -12.42
N PRO A 94 -4.37 6.14 -13.70
CA PRO A 94 -3.53 7.27 -14.06
C PRO A 94 -4.33 8.58 -13.98
N ALA A 95 -3.64 9.69 -13.74
CA ALA A 95 -4.24 11.01 -13.83
C ALA A 95 -4.60 11.33 -15.29
N LYS A 96 -5.75 11.99 -15.50
CA LYS A 96 -6.11 12.53 -16.83
C LYS A 96 -5.90 14.02 -16.83
N LEU A 97 -5.23 14.52 -17.86
CA LEU A 97 -5.00 15.95 -18.08
C LEU A 97 -5.85 16.43 -19.27
N ASP A 98 -6.31 17.67 -19.23
CA ASP A 98 -6.94 18.31 -20.39
C ASP A 98 -5.88 18.82 -21.40
N HIS A 99 -6.31 19.35 -22.54
CA HIS A 99 -5.41 19.92 -23.55
C HIS A 99 -4.59 21.14 -23.06
N ARG A 100 -4.94 21.69 -21.90
CA ARG A 100 -4.27 22.82 -21.25
C ARG A 100 -3.38 22.37 -20.08
N GLY A 101 -3.27 21.06 -19.82
CA GLY A 101 -2.48 20.48 -18.74
C GLY A 101 -3.16 20.44 -17.38
N ASN A 102 -4.43 20.82 -17.26
CA ASN A 102 -5.16 20.76 -15.98
C ASN A 102 -5.60 19.34 -15.64
N ILE A 103 -5.57 18.99 -14.35
CA ILE A 103 -6.01 17.68 -13.86
C ILE A 103 -7.54 17.53 -14.00
N MET A 104 -7.95 16.75 -15.00
CA MET A 104 -9.34 16.31 -15.20
C MET A 104 -9.74 15.20 -14.24
N SER A 105 -8.79 14.34 -13.84
CA SER A 105 -9.01 13.35 -12.81
C SER A 105 -7.70 12.97 -12.12
N SER A 106 -7.76 12.74 -10.81
CA SER A 106 -6.61 12.38 -9.98
C SER A 106 -6.24 10.91 -10.15
N SER A 107 -4.95 10.59 -9.95
CA SER A 107 -4.50 9.20 -9.92
C SER A 107 -4.81 8.51 -8.60
N ILE A 108 -4.86 7.18 -8.66
CA ILE A 108 -4.99 6.29 -7.50
C ILE A 108 -3.82 5.32 -7.56
N LEU A 109 -3.02 5.32 -6.50
CA LEU A 109 -1.85 4.47 -6.35
C LEU A 109 -2.06 3.55 -5.15
N CYS A 110 -1.61 2.31 -5.30
CA CYS A 110 -1.58 1.32 -4.24
C CYS A 110 -0.14 0.86 -4.04
N HIS A 111 0.34 0.95 -2.81
CA HIS A 111 1.68 0.53 -2.44
C HIS A 111 1.61 -0.89 -1.89
N ASP A 112 2.13 -1.85 -2.63
CA ASP A 112 2.29 -3.24 -2.16
C ASP A 112 3.53 -3.32 -1.27
N THR A 113 3.32 -3.74 -0.03
CA THR A 113 4.42 -3.98 0.91
C THR A 113 4.85 -5.43 0.86
N ARG A 114 6.12 -5.69 1.21
CA ARG A 114 6.51 -7.05 1.60
C ARG A 114 5.56 -7.57 2.68
N GLY A 115 5.13 -8.82 2.53
CA GLY A 115 4.31 -9.47 3.53
C GLY A 115 5.08 -9.63 4.83
N GLN A 116 4.42 -9.33 5.95
CA GLN A 116 4.98 -9.54 7.27
C GLN A 116 4.99 -11.05 7.58
N ILE A 117 6.14 -11.57 7.96
CA ILE A 117 6.32 -13.00 8.25
C ILE A 117 6.50 -13.18 9.76
N TRP A 118 7.34 -12.35 10.36
CA TRP A 118 7.76 -12.52 11.75
C TRP A 118 6.98 -11.63 12.72
N MET A 119 6.32 -10.58 12.22
CA MET A 119 5.54 -9.62 13.02
C MET A 119 6.35 -9.06 14.19
N ASP A 120 7.65 -8.82 13.96
CA ASP A 120 8.60 -8.41 14.97
C ASP A 120 8.81 -6.88 14.98
N GLU A 121 9.65 -6.41 15.92
CA GLU A 121 9.99 -4.99 16.02
C GLU A 121 10.69 -4.46 14.75
N ARG A 122 11.40 -5.32 13.99
CA ARG A 122 12.07 -4.92 12.76
C ARG A 122 11.04 -4.61 11.68
N GLU A 123 10.07 -5.51 11.46
CA GLU A 123 8.97 -5.30 10.54
C GLU A 123 8.11 -4.10 10.96
N GLN A 124 7.84 -3.95 12.26
CA GLN A 124 7.14 -2.77 12.80
C GLN A 124 7.84 -1.46 12.42
N LYS A 125 9.17 -1.40 12.54
CA LYS A 125 9.94 -0.21 12.15
C LYS A 125 9.91 0.02 10.64
N GLN A 126 10.04 -1.03 9.83
CA GLN A 126 9.93 -0.93 8.36
C GLN A 126 8.60 -0.29 7.95
N ILE A 127 7.50 -0.74 8.54
CA ILE A 127 6.16 -0.18 8.29
C ILE A 127 6.09 1.29 8.69
N GLY A 128 6.66 1.64 9.85
CA GLY A 128 6.76 3.03 10.29
C GLY A 128 7.43 3.92 9.26
N PHE A 129 8.53 3.46 8.64
CA PHE A 129 9.22 4.20 7.58
C PHE A 129 8.38 4.33 6.29
N MET A 130 7.65 3.28 5.91
CA MET A 130 6.71 3.34 4.77
C MET A 130 5.60 4.37 5.02
N MET A 131 5.02 4.38 6.23
CA MET A 131 4.00 5.36 6.63
C MET A 131 4.52 6.81 6.71
N ASP A 132 5.84 7.01 6.84
CA ASP A 132 6.43 8.35 6.77
C ASP A 132 6.56 8.87 5.34
N GLY A 133 6.30 8.06 4.31
CA GLY A 133 6.52 8.42 2.91
C GLY A 133 7.99 8.57 2.54
N ASN A 134 8.87 7.95 3.32
CA ASN A 134 10.33 8.07 3.18
C ASN A 134 10.93 6.94 2.35
N VAL A 135 10.12 6.19 1.59
CA VAL A 135 10.57 4.98 0.89
C VAL A 135 10.54 5.22 -0.63
N ARG A 136 11.62 4.87 -1.32
CA ARG A 136 11.66 4.88 -2.79
C ARG A 136 10.88 3.72 -3.37
N ASP A 137 10.29 3.93 -4.53
CA ASP A 137 9.70 2.86 -5.33
C ASP A 137 10.76 1.84 -5.76
N ASP A 138 10.36 0.58 -5.88
CA ASP A 138 11.22 -0.58 -6.17
C ASP A 138 12.39 -0.77 -5.17
N ALA A 139 12.28 -0.20 -3.97
CA ALA A 139 13.27 -0.37 -2.91
C ALA A 139 12.97 -1.60 -2.05
N MET A 140 14.02 -2.33 -1.69
CA MET A 140 13.96 -3.36 -0.67
C MET A 140 14.04 -2.71 0.71
N VAL A 141 12.93 -2.70 1.45
CA VAL A 141 12.87 -2.08 2.77
C VAL A 141 13.30 -3.09 3.84
N GLN A 142 14.60 -3.18 4.06
CA GLN A 142 15.19 -4.05 5.09
C GLN A 142 16.27 -3.31 5.87
N GLN A 143 16.40 -3.63 7.17
CA GLN A 143 17.51 -3.17 7.99
C GLN A 143 18.80 -3.92 7.65
N ARG A 144 19.94 -3.25 7.83
CA ARG A 144 21.27 -3.84 7.69
C ARG A 144 21.56 -4.75 8.88
N ASN A 145 22.15 -5.90 8.60
CA ASN A 145 22.61 -6.85 9.62
C ASN A 145 24.07 -6.62 10.03
N TYR A 146 24.74 -5.60 9.49
CA TYR A 146 26.13 -5.29 9.79
C TYR A 146 26.34 -3.78 9.88
N ARG A 147 27.32 -3.37 10.72
CA ARG A 147 27.71 -1.97 10.93
C ARG A 147 29.01 -1.68 10.22
N TYR A 148 29.15 -0.48 9.65
CA TYR A 148 30.40 -0.06 9.05
C TYR A 148 31.32 0.49 10.14
N ALA A 149 32.46 -0.17 10.37
CA ALA A 149 33.45 0.26 11.36
C ALA A 149 33.93 1.72 11.17
N ARG A 150 33.86 2.25 9.93
CA ARG A 150 34.18 3.66 9.62
C ARG A 150 33.11 4.66 10.07
N LEU A 151 31.88 4.21 10.32
CA LEU A 151 30.76 5.04 10.76
C LEU A 151 30.53 4.80 12.26
N LEU A 152 31.41 5.35 13.09
CA LEU A 152 31.38 5.13 14.56
C LEU A 152 30.03 5.47 15.21
N TRP A 153 29.29 6.44 14.65
CA TRP A 153 27.96 6.78 15.15
C TRP A 153 26.92 5.66 14.97
N GLU A 154 27.10 4.74 14.02
CA GLU A 154 26.22 3.56 13.86
C GLU A 154 26.28 2.66 15.10
N PHE A 155 27.37 2.69 15.87
CA PHE A 155 27.51 1.89 17.08
C PHE A 155 26.57 2.31 18.22
N TRP A 156 26.10 3.55 18.18
CA TRP A 156 25.16 4.10 19.15
C TRP A 156 23.70 3.94 18.73
N LYS A 157 23.43 3.44 17.51
CA LYS A 157 22.08 3.14 17.03
C LYS A 157 21.66 1.72 17.36
N LYS A 158 20.35 1.50 17.42
CA LYS A 158 19.77 0.14 17.49
C LYS A 158 19.80 -0.50 16.10
N ASP A 159 19.88 -1.82 16.03
CA ASP A 159 19.85 -2.54 14.74
C ASP A 159 18.55 -2.27 13.96
N THR A 160 17.46 -2.02 14.69
CA THR A 160 16.16 -1.63 14.13
C THR A 160 16.15 -0.26 13.45
N GLU A 161 17.22 0.54 13.60
CA GLU A 161 17.37 1.89 13.05
C GLU A 161 18.37 1.96 11.88
N LEU A 162 19.03 0.84 11.56
CA LEU A 162 20.08 0.78 10.54
C LEU A 162 19.49 0.51 9.15
N PHE A 163 18.89 1.54 8.55
CA PHE A 163 18.38 1.45 7.17
C PHE A 163 19.41 1.93 6.13
N PRO A 164 19.47 1.32 4.94
CA PRO A 164 20.33 1.78 3.85
C PRO A 164 19.92 3.18 3.36
N PRO A 165 20.84 4.12 3.10
CA PRO A 165 20.46 5.44 2.61
C PRO A 165 19.76 5.40 1.23
N GLU A 166 19.96 4.34 0.47
CA GLU A 166 19.37 4.13 -0.86
C GLU A 166 17.84 3.96 -0.81
N ILE A 167 17.30 3.49 0.33
CA ILE A 167 15.85 3.32 0.48
C ILE A 167 15.14 4.66 0.66
N PHE A 168 15.86 5.73 1.03
CA PHE A 168 15.23 6.99 1.41
C PHE A 168 14.88 7.87 0.23
N ALA A 169 13.61 8.28 0.17
CA ALA A 169 13.17 9.37 -0.69
C ALA A 169 13.73 10.71 -0.18
N LYS A 170 14.12 11.60 -1.09
CA LYS A 170 14.76 12.88 -0.73
C LYS A 170 13.78 13.91 -0.16
N ASN A 171 12.52 13.85 -0.57
CA ASN A 171 11.49 14.83 -0.22
C ASN A 171 10.38 14.12 0.54
N LYS A 172 10.09 14.61 1.76
CA LYS A 172 8.96 14.17 2.57
C LYS A 172 7.82 15.16 2.41
N GLY A 173 6.60 14.67 2.24
CA GLY A 173 5.40 15.49 2.29
C GLY A 173 4.16 14.72 1.88
N LEU A 174 3.07 15.46 1.67
CA LEU A 174 1.79 14.91 1.21
C LEU A 174 1.89 14.24 -0.18
N HIS A 175 2.96 14.45 -0.94
CA HIS A 175 3.16 13.81 -2.23
C HIS A 175 3.83 12.44 -2.16
N THR A 176 4.34 12.05 -0.99
CA THR A 176 5.05 10.78 -0.80
C THR A 176 4.51 9.96 0.37
N GLN A 177 3.81 10.62 1.30
CA GLN A 177 3.18 9.97 2.44
C GLN A 177 1.90 9.25 2.00
N PRO A 178 1.73 7.96 2.34
CA PRO A 178 0.46 7.29 2.10
C PRO A 178 -0.69 8.04 2.77
N HIS A 179 -1.83 8.19 2.08
CA HIS A 179 -3.01 8.87 2.61
C HIS A 179 -3.96 7.92 3.33
N ALA A 180 -3.94 6.65 2.95
CA ALA A 180 -4.74 5.60 3.56
C ALA A 180 -3.88 4.38 3.82
N VAL A 181 -4.23 3.64 4.88
CA VAL A 181 -3.63 2.33 5.18
C VAL A 181 -4.76 1.30 5.15
N LEU A 182 -4.57 0.26 4.35
CA LEU A 182 -5.47 -0.85 4.19
C LEU A 182 -4.84 -2.10 4.79
N PHE A 183 -5.48 -2.68 5.80
CA PHE A 183 -5.08 -3.96 6.36
C PHE A 183 -5.77 -5.07 5.58
N VAL A 184 -4.99 -6.03 5.08
CA VAL A 184 -5.45 -7.17 4.30
C VAL A 184 -5.16 -8.44 5.06
N PHE A 185 -6.23 -9.12 5.46
CA PHE A 185 -6.18 -10.42 6.13
C PHE A 185 -6.59 -11.52 5.17
N ASP A 186 -5.95 -12.67 5.32
CA ASP A 186 -6.34 -13.89 4.63
C ASP A 186 -7.68 -14.38 5.18
N GLY A 187 -8.70 -14.49 4.33
CA GLY A 187 -9.99 -15.03 4.74
C GLY A 187 -10.14 -16.53 4.48
N SER A 188 -9.09 -17.20 3.98
CA SER A 188 -9.04 -18.67 3.97
C SER A 188 -8.69 -19.26 5.34
N MET A 189 -8.20 -18.43 6.27
CA MET A 189 -8.04 -18.83 7.66
C MET A 189 -9.42 -18.97 8.31
N GLU A 190 -9.71 -20.17 8.81
CA GLU A 190 -10.97 -20.48 9.50
C GLU A 190 -11.15 -19.64 10.77
N GLU A 191 -10.04 -19.23 11.39
CA GLU A 191 -10.02 -18.42 12.61
C GLU A 191 -9.40 -17.05 12.35
N ILE A 192 -10.15 -15.99 12.71
CA ILE A 192 -9.58 -14.65 12.81
C ILE A 192 -8.70 -14.65 14.05
N PRO A 193 -7.40 -14.31 13.96
CA PRO A 193 -6.54 -14.24 15.14
C PRO A 193 -7.15 -13.29 16.16
N ASP A 194 -7.58 -13.85 17.30
CA ASP A 194 -8.22 -13.14 18.41
C ASP A 194 -7.33 -13.13 19.67
N GLY A 195 -6.25 -13.90 19.63
CA GLY A 195 -5.24 -13.97 20.68
C GLY A 195 -4.62 -12.60 21.00
N ALA A 196 -4.41 -12.33 22.29
CA ALA A 196 -3.80 -11.08 22.73
C ALA A 196 -2.39 -10.87 22.16
N GLU A 197 -1.61 -11.94 22.02
CA GLU A 197 -0.26 -11.90 21.44
C GLU A 197 -0.30 -11.77 19.91
N GLU A 198 -1.15 -12.54 19.25
CA GLU A 198 -1.30 -12.53 17.78
C GLU A 198 -1.82 -11.18 17.27
N THR A 199 -2.76 -10.58 17.99
CA THR A 199 -3.32 -9.27 17.62
C THR A 199 -2.46 -8.10 18.06
N ARG A 200 -1.46 -8.33 18.93
CA ARG A 200 -0.61 -7.27 19.50
C ARG A 200 0.05 -6.44 18.40
N PHE A 201 0.68 -7.12 17.43
CA PHE A 201 1.35 -6.44 16.33
C PHE A 201 0.39 -5.53 15.55
N TYR A 202 -0.79 -6.04 15.17
CA TYR A 202 -1.80 -5.25 14.46
C TYR A 202 -2.31 -4.06 15.27
N ARG A 203 -2.56 -4.26 16.58
CA ARG A 203 -2.96 -3.17 17.49
C ARG A 203 -1.90 -2.08 17.54
N GLU A 204 -0.64 -2.45 17.63
CA GLU A 204 0.47 -1.51 17.65
C GLU A 204 0.63 -0.76 16.32
N ILE A 205 0.46 -1.43 15.18
CA ILE A 205 0.45 -0.76 13.86
C ILE A 205 -0.74 0.19 13.72
N ILE A 206 -1.95 -0.21 14.15
CA ILE A 206 -3.12 0.68 14.15
C ILE A 206 -2.88 1.89 15.05
N GLN A 207 -2.29 1.69 16.23
CA GLN A 207 -1.94 2.79 17.11
C GLN A 207 -0.89 3.70 16.47
N MET A 208 0.09 3.14 15.76
CA MET A 208 1.06 3.90 14.98
C MET A 208 0.38 4.74 13.89
N CYS A 209 -0.58 4.18 13.16
CA CYS A 209 -1.40 4.92 12.20
C CYS A 209 -2.07 6.13 12.86
N ARG A 210 -2.71 5.93 14.03
CA ARG A 210 -3.37 7.02 14.75
C ARG A 210 -2.39 8.12 15.17
N THR A 211 -1.24 7.75 15.72
CA THR A 211 -0.19 8.70 16.12
C THR A 211 0.35 9.50 14.92
N LYS A 212 0.37 8.89 13.73
CA LYS A 212 0.79 9.53 12.47
C LYS A 212 -0.32 10.32 11.78
N GLY A 213 -1.51 10.42 12.38
CA GLY A 213 -2.62 11.25 11.88
C GLY A 213 -3.56 10.54 10.89
N TYR A 214 -3.47 9.23 10.72
CA TYR A 214 -4.43 8.48 9.92
C TYR A 214 -5.77 8.37 10.66
N ALA A 215 -6.76 9.13 10.21
CA ALA A 215 -8.06 9.22 10.88
C ALA A 215 -8.85 7.90 10.87
N ASN A 216 -8.78 7.12 9.78
CA ASN A 216 -9.56 5.90 9.58
C ASN A 216 -8.72 4.78 8.90
N PRO A 217 -7.84 4.06 9.63
CA PRO A 217 -7.23 2.86 9.07
C PRO A 217 -8.32 1.85 8.72
N GLN A 218 -8.40 1.43 7.45
CA GLN A 218 -9.44 0.50 7.00
C GLN A 218 -8.96 -0.94 7.08
N VAL A 219 -9.74 -1.79 7.74
CA VAL A 219 -9.51 -3.24 7.78
C VAL A 219 -10.38 -3.91 6.72
N ARG A 220 -9.77 -4.71 5.85
CA ARG A 220 -10.45 -5.53 4.86
C ARG A 220 -10.03 -6.99 4.99
N VAL A 221 -11.02 -7.86 5.12
CA VAL A 221 -10.83 -9.30 5.04
C VAL A 221 -11.11 -9.71 3.60
N ARG A 222 -10.23 -10.52 3.02
CA ARG A 222 -10.51 -11.14 1.72
C ARG A 222 -11.64 -12.15 1.92
N LEU A 223 -12.85 -11.83 1.46
CA LEU A 223 -13.90 -12.84 1.34
C LEU A 223 -13.59 -13.66 0.10
N GLU A 224 -13.35 -14.97 0.26
CA GLU A 224 -13.37 -15.85 -0.90
C GLU A 224 -14.77 -15.82 -1.51
N GLY A 225 -14.84 -15.46 -2.78
CA GLY A 225 -16.02 -15.75 -3.58
C GLY A 225 -16.10 -17.26 -3.72
N GLN A 226 -17.16 -17.86 -3.17
CA GLN A 226 -17.70 -19.07 -3.79
C GLN A 226 -17.84 -18.77 -5.28
N ALA A 227 -17.14 -19.54 -6.11
CA ALA A 227 -17.40 -19.57 -7.53
C ALA A 227 -18.90 -19.86 -7.72
N MET A 228 -19.61 -18.90 -8.29
CA MET A 228 -20.91 -19.09 -8.94
C MET A 228 -20.81 -18.47 -10.33
#